data_AF-A0A0C3ANY1-F1
#
_entry.id   AF-A0A0C3ANY1-F1
#
_cell.length_a   1.000
_cell.length_b   1.000
_cell.length_c   1.000
_cell.angle_alpha   90.00
_cell.angle_beta   90.00
_cell.angle_gamma   90.00
#
_symmetry.space_group_name_H-M   'P 1'
#
loop_
_entity.id
_entity.type
_entity.pdbx_description
1 polymer ?
#
loop_
_entity_poly.entity_id
_entity_poly.type
_entity_poly.pdbx_seq_one_letter_code
_entity_poly.pdbx_strand_id
1 'polypeptide(L)' 'KKRPLMEIDSEVVREALALKREQFVDFALLLGTDFTPRLKNVGPVRALKFIRAHGSIEEIIKIE' A
#
# COMPACT_ATOMS: atom_id res chain seq x y z
N LYS A 1 25.78 10.61 13.32
CA LYS A 1 26.09 10.72 11.87
C LYS A 1 24.83 11.13 11.13
N LYS A 2 24.85 12.21 10.33
CA LYS A 2 23.71 12.55 9.44
C LYS A 2 23.64 11.49 8.34
N ARG A 3 22.44 10.99 8.05
CA ARG A 3 22.21 10.07 6.93
C ARG A 3 22.34 10.86 5.61
N PRO A 4 22.81 10.24 4.52
CA PRO A 4 22.81 10.88 3.21
C PRO A 4 21.37 11.22 2.79
N LEU A 5 21.23 12.29 2.00
CA LEU A 5 19.96 12.61 1.35
C LEU A 5 19.59 11.45 0.41
N MET A 6 18.34 11.02 0.46
CA MET A 6 17.81 9.97 -0.40
C MET A 6 16.57 10.51 -1.10
N GLU A 7 16.53 10.35 -2.42
CA GLU A 7 15.35 10.59 -3.24
C GLU A 7 14.65 9.26 -3.51
N ILE A 8 13.33 9.26 -3.45
CA ILE A 8 12.50 8.10 -3.77
C ILE A 8 11.44 8.57 -4.75
N ASP A 9 11.49 8.03 -5.97
CA ASP A 9 10.47 8.28 -6.98
C ASP A 9 9.27 7.34 -6.77
N SER A 10 8.09 7.95 -6.56
CA SER A 10 6.85 7.22 -6.36
C SER A 10 6.43 6.38 -7.57
N GLU A 11 6.77 6.79 -8.80
CA GLU A 11 6.44 6.06 -10.02
C GLU A 11 7.26 4.78 -10.11
N VAL A 12 8.58 4.87 -9.86
CA VAL A 12 9.47 3.72 -9.82
C VAL A 12 9.02 2.70 -8.75
N VAL A 13 8.63 3.17 -7.56
CA VAL A 13 8.11 2.29 -6.50
C VAL A 13 6.81 1.61 -6.92
N ARG A 14 5.87 2.38 -7.51
CA ARG A 14 4.59 1.85 -8.00
C ARG A 14 4.80 0.79 -9.09
N GLU A 15 5.72 1.02 -10.02
CA GLU A 15 6.06 0.07 -11.09
C GLU A 15 6.73 -1.19 -10.53
N ALA A 16 7.67 -1.04 -9.60
CA ALA A 16 8.32 -2.19 -8.93
C ALA A 16 7.32 -3.07 -8.16
N LEU A 17 6.25 -2.47 -7.65
CA LEU A 17 5.14 -3.20 -7.01
C LEU A 17 4.11 -3.75 -7.99
N ALA A 18 4.19 -3.37 -9.27
CA ALA A 18 3.25 -3.71 -10.34
C ALA A 18 1.81 -3.30 -10.01
N LEU A 19 1.63 -2.08 -9.48
CA LEU A 19 0.32 -1.55 -9.10
C LEU A 19 -0.12 -0.43 -10.04
N LYS A 20 -1.42 -0.38 -10.34
CA LYS A 20 -2.05 0.82 -10.89
C LYS A 20 -2.04 1.94 -9.85
N ARG A 21 -2.20 3.19 -10.29
CA ARG A 21 -2.18 4.35 -9.38
C ARG A 21 -3.22 4.24 -8.26
N GLU A 22 -4.45 3.83 -8.58
CA GLU A 22 -5.53 3.64 -7.60
C GLU A 22 -5.18 2.55 -6.58
N GLN A 23 -4.71 1.39 -7.07
CA GLN A 23 -4.23 0.29 -6.23
C GLN A 23 -3.08 0.70 -5.31
N PHE A 24 -2.19 1.58 -5.77
CA PHE A 24 -1.07 2.06 -4.98
C PHE A 24 -1.51 2.97 -3.84
N VAL A 25 -2.54 3.80 -4.05
CA VAL A 25 -3.14 4.62 -2.99
C VAL A 25 -3.83 3.72 -1.96
N ASP A 26 -4.64 2.78 -2.40
CA ASP A 26 -5.30 1.81 -1.52
C ASP A 26 -4.30 0.98 -0.72
N PHE A 27 -3.22 0.55 -1.37
CA PHE A 27 -2.10 -0.11 -0.70
C PHE A 27 -1.51 0.78 0.40
N ALA A 28 -1.23 2.05 0.13
CA ALA A 28 -0.70 2.98 1.11
C ALA A 28 -1.66 3.22 2.29
N LEU A 29 -2.97 3.27 2.04
CA LEU A 29 -4.00 3.34 3.10
C LEU A 29 -3.94 2.10 4.00
N LEU A 30 -3.83 0.89 3.42
CA LEU A 30 -3.73 -0.36 4.18
C LEU A 30 -2.42 -0.47 5.00
N LEU A 31 -1.34 0.19 4.58
CA LEU A 31 -0.10 0.28 5.38
C LEU A 31 -0.28 1.15 6.64
N GLY A 32 -1.28 2.02 6.64
CA GLY A 32 -1.56 3.00 7.67
C GLY A 32 -1.02 4.37 7.30
N THR A 33 -1.90 5.37 7.38
CA THR A 33 -1.63 6.78 7.12
C THR A 33 -2.11 7.63 8.30
N ASP A 34 -1.78 8.92 8.31
CA ASP A 34 -2.27 9.84 9.33
C ASP A 34 -3.79 10.11 9.22
N PHE A 35 -4.43 9.65 8.14
CA PHE A 35 -5.86 9.82 7.90
C PHE A 35 -6.70 8.64 8.38
N THR A 36 -6.09 7.49 8.68
CA THR A 36 -6.80 6.24 8.97
C THR A 36 -6.15 5.46 10.12
N PRO A 37 -6.94 4.82 11.01
CA PRO A 37 -6.38 3.91 11.98
C PRO A 37 -5.78 2.68 11.29
N ARG A 38 -4.68 2.15 11.84
CA ARG A 38 -4.08 0.92 11.31
C ARG A 38 -5.01 -0.27 11.50
N LEU A 39 -5.17 -1.06 10.45
CA LEU A 39 -5.90 -2.33 10.53
C LEU A 39 -5.10 -3.37 11.30
N LYS A 40 -5.73 -3.97 12.32
CA LYS A 40 -5.10 -5.02 13.12
C LYS A 40 -4.80 -6.24 12.23
N ASN A 41 -3.61 -6.81 12.39
CA ASN A 41 -3.15 -7.99 11.64
C ASN A 41 -2.98 -7.81 10.12
N VAL A 42 -2.99 -6.56 9.62
CA VAL A 42 -2.67 -6.23 8.22
C VAL A 42 -1.37 -5.44 8.18
N GLY A 43 -0.28 -6.13 7.84
CA GLY A 43 1.03 -5.53 7.60
C GLY A 43 1.33 -5.40 6.10
N PRO A 44 2.53 -4.91 5.72
CA PRO A 44 2.87 -4.61 4.32
C PRO A 44 2.71 -5.79 3.36
N VAL A 45 3.13 -6.98 3.79
CA VAL A 45 3.03 -8.21 2.97
C VAL A 45 1.56 -8.59 2.72
N ARG A 46 0.71 -8.53 3.76
CA ARG A 46 -0.70 -8.89 3.65
C ARG A 46 -1.48 -7.83 2.85
N ALA A 47 -1.19 -6.54 3.07
CA ALA A 47 -1.76 -5.45 2.30
C ALA A 47 -1.46 -5.59 0.79
N LEU A 48 -0.20 -5.87 0.43
CA LEU A 48 0.17 -6.04 -0.98
C LEU A 48 -0.51 -7.28 -1.60
N LYS A 49 -0.60 -8.38 -0.85
CA LYS A 49 -1.33 -9.59 -1.29
C LYS A 49 -2.81 -9.28 -1.54
N PHE A 50 -3.45 -8.55 -0.64
CA PHE A 50 -4.85 -8.19 -0.78
C PHE A 50 -5.10 -7.30 -2.01
N ILE A 51 -4.31 -6.24 -2.19
CA ILE A 51 -4.48 -5.34 -3.34
C ILE A 51 -4.23 -6.07 -4.67
N ARG A 52 -3.25 -6.98 -4.73
CA ARG A 52 -3.02 -7.80 -5.93
C ARG A 52 -4.15 -8.79 -6.22
N ALA A 53 -4.78 -9.32 -5.19
CA ALA A 53 -5.84 -10.32 -5.34
C ALA A 53 -7.22 -9.70 -5.63
N HIS A 54 -7.53 -8.56 -5.00
CA HIS A 54 -8.88 -7.99 -4.97
C HIS A 54 -8.99 -6.63 -5.66
N GLY A 55 -7.87 -5.96 -5.92
CA GLY A 55 -7.83 -4.71 -6.68
C GLY A 55 -8.15 -3.45 -5.90
N SER A 56 -9.08 -3.46 -4.94
CA SER A 56 -9.39 -2.29 -4.10
C SER A 56 -9.77 -2.66 -2.68
N ILE A 57 -9.82 -1.68 -1.78
CA ILE A 57 -10.26 -1.86 -0.39
C ILE A 57 -11.72 -2.34 -0.34
N GLU A 58 -12.59 -1.79 -1.19
CA GLU A 58 -14.01 -2.15 -1.24
C GLU A 58 -14.22 -3.62 -1.59
N GLU A 59 -13.43 -4.16 -2.53
CA GLU A 59 -13.52 -5.58 -2.90
C GLU A 59 -12.97 -6.51 -1.80
N ILE A 60 -11.98 -6.06 -1.03
CA ILE A 60 -11.47 -6.81 0.14
C ILE A 60 -12.57 -6.95 1.20
N ILE A 61 -13.29 -5.86 1.49
CA ILE A 61 -14.34 -5.82 2.52
C ILE A 61 -15.53 -6.72 2.17
N LYS A 62 -15.80 -6.96 0.88
CA LYS A 62 -16.91 -7.84 0.46
C LYS A 62 -16.64 -9.32 0.74
N ILE A 63 -15.38 -9.71 0.92
CA ILE A 63 -14.94 -11.11 0.94
C ILE A 63 -14.50 -11.54 2.34
N GLU A 64 -13.93 -10.63 3.15
CA GLU A 64 -13.50 -10.87 4.54
C GLU A 64 -14.61 -10.55 5.56
#